data_AF-A0A4Y2WEW7-F1
#
_entry.id   AF-A0A4Y2WEW7-F1
#
_cell.length_a   1.000
_cell.length_b   1.000
_cell.length_c   1.000
_cell.angle_alpha   90.00
_cell.angle_beta   90.00
_cell.angle_gamma   90.00
#
_symmetry.space_group_name_H-M   'P 1'
#
loop_
_entity.id
_entity.type
_entity.pdbx_description
1 polymer ?
#
loop_
_entity_poly.entity_id
_entity_poly.type
_entity_poly.pdbx_seq_one_letter_code
_entity_poly.pdbx_strand_id
1 'polypeptide(L)'
;MDKNEILQSLEEKVFKIERITQMKNCREKTLLPHYLTDIKKIGNYTNIYKLKEICYYRVKVEPYHKRKKAVICFNCSGFYHSARNCYMHPRCIKCNGEHATRGCSINEKIVEPVCINCGEKAI
;
A
#
# COMPACT_ATOMS: atom_id res chain seq x y z
N MET A 1 -14.50 19.05 -4.01
CA MET A 1 -14.64 18.71 -2.58
C MET A 1 -13.31 18.95 -1.93
N ASP A 2 -13.30 19.92 -1.02
CA ASP A 2 -12.17 20.10 -0.12
C ASP A 2 -12.15 18.96 0.90
N LYS A 3 -10.96 18.56 1.36
CA LYS A 3 -10.83 17.47 2.34
C LYS A 3 -11.57 17.77 3.64
N ASN A 4 -11.60 19.03 4.07
CA ASN A 4 -12.22 19.42 5.34
C ASN A 4 -13.74 19.37 5.25
N GLU A 5 -14.33 19.69 4.09
CA GLU A 5 -15.77 19.55 3.85
C GLU A 5 -16.22 18.09 4.01
N ILE A 6 -15.42 17.14 3.49
CA ILE A 6 -15.69 15.70 3.63
C ILE A 6 -15.64 15.28 5.09
N LEU A 7 -14.61 15.73 5.81
CA LEU A 7 -14.43 15.43 7.22
C LEU A 7 -15.64 15.89 8.02
N GLN A 8 -16.02 17.15 7.87
CA GLN A 8 -17.16 17.74 8.56
C GLN A 8 -18.46 17.00 8.23
N SER A 9 -18.74 16.73 6.94
CA SER A 9 -19.98 16.04 6.55
C SER A 9 -20.07 14.61 7.08
N LEU A 10 -18.93 13.92 7.24
CA LEU A 10 -18.89 12.59 7.87
C LEU A 10 -19.05 12.66 9.39
N GLU A 11 -18.49 13.66 10.05
CA GLU A 11 -18.64 13.89 11.49
C GLU A 11 -20.07 14.29 11.86
N GLU A 12 -20.75 15.11 11.05
CA GLU A 12 -22.18 15.44 11.18
C GLU A 12 -23.07 14.20 11.10
N LYS A 13 -22.65 13.20 10.32
CA LYS A 13 -23.32 11.89 10.20
C LYS A 13 -22.88 10.89 11.29
N VAL A 14 -22.20 11.38 12.35
CA VAL A 14 -21.79 10.63 13.55
C VAL A 14 -20.71 9.57 13.27
N PHE A 15 -19.93 9.73 12.21
CA PHE A 15 -18.75 8.88 11.97
C PHE A 15 -17.50 9.51 12.56
N LYS A 16 -16.76 8.75 13.36
CA LYS A 16 -15.48 9.20 13.92
C LYS A 16 -14.34 8.85 12.96
N ILE A 17 -13.82 9.87 12.27
CA ILE A 17 -12.80 9.73 11.24
C ILE A 17 -11.40 9.89 11.85
N GLU A 18 -10.47 9.01 11.49
CA GLU A 18 -9.05 9.15 11.88
C GLU A 18 -8.24 9.88 10.82
N ARG A 19 -8.49 9.56 9.56
CA ARG A 19 -7.70 10.07 8.44
C ARG A 19 -8.51 10.07 7.17
N ILE A 20 -8.38 11.15 6.40
CA ILE A 20 -8.86 11.25 5.01
C ILE A 20 -7.67 11.57 4.11
N THR A 21 -7.50 10.80 3.05
CA THR A 21 -6.43 10.98 2.06
C THR A 21 -7.02 10.94 0.66
N GLN A 22 -6.77 11.99 -0.14
CA GLN A 22 -7.11 11.96 -1.55
C GLN A 22 -6.14 11.03 -2.30
N MET A 23 -6.71 10.11 -3.07
CA MET A 23 -5.92 9.14 -3.83
C MET A 23 -5.25 9.82 -5.02
N LYS A 24 -4.10 9.28 -5.44
CA LYS A 24 -3.35 9.73 -6.62
C LYS A 24 -3.23 8.62 -7.64
N ASN A 25 -3.26 8.97 -8.92
CA ASN A 25 -2.87 8.07 -9.99
C ASN A 25 -1.42 7.63 -9.76
N CYS A 26 -1.17 6.31 -9.70
CA CYS A 26 0.16 5.82 -9.37
C CYS A 26 1.20 6.09 -10.48
N ARG A 27 0.74 6.22 -11.74
CA ARG A 27 1.57 6.50 -12.91
C ARG A 27 1.77 8.02 -13.08
N GLU A 28 0.67 8.75 -13.23
CA GLU A 28 0.69 10.18 -13.59
C GLU A 28 0.89 11.11 -12.39
N LYS A 29 0.77 10.60 -11.14
CA LYS A 29 0.83 11.38 -9.90
C LYS A 29 -0.25 12.46 -9.75
N THR A 30 -1.23 12.48 -10.64
CA THR A 30 -2.41 13.34 -10.61
C THR A 30 -3.38 12.95 -9.50
N LEU A 31 -4.12 13.92 -8.95
CA LEU A 31 -5.14 13.68 -7.93
C LEU A 31 -6.37 13.01 -8.56
N LEU A 32 -6.89 11.97 -7.90
CA LEU A 32 -8.12 11.31 -8.29
C LEU A 32 -9.31 11.89 -7.53
N PRO A 33 -10.54 11.80 -8.08
CA PRO A 33 -11.76 12.14 -7.35
C PRO A 33 -12.15 11.07 -6.29
N HIS A 34 -11.19 10.26 -5.86
CA HIS A 34 -11.39 9.18 -4.89
C HIS A 34 -10.70 9.54 -3.57
N TYR A 35 -11.37 9.27 -2.47
CA TYR A 35 -10.87 9.51 -1.12
C TYR A 35 -10.81 8.20 -0.35
N LEU A 36 -9.72 8.00 0.37
CA LEU A 36 -9.57 6.90 1.32
C LEU A 36 -9.73 7.45 2.73
N THR A 37 -10.62 6.82 3.49
CA THR A 37 -10.95 7.25 4.85
C THR A 37 -10.74 6.11 5.85
N ASP A 38 -9.96 6.39 6.89
CA ASP A 38 -9.80 5.51 8.06
C ASP A 38 -10.82 5.93 9.13
N ILE A 39 -11.60 4.97 9.63
CA ILE A 39 -12.74 5.22 10.53
C ILE A 39 -12.52 4.43 11.82
N LYS A 40 -12.75 5.07 12.97
CA LYS A 40 -12.74 4.36 14.25
C LYS A 40 -13.94 3.43 14.33
N LYS A 41 -13.70 2.18 14.75
CA LYS A 41 -14.74 1.17 14.97
C LYS A 41 -15.52 1.43 16.25
N ILE A 42 -16.28 2.53 16.29
CA ILE A 42 -17.08 2.96 17.43
C ILE A 42 -18.53 3.09 16.98
N GLY A 43 -19.47 2.58 17.79
CA GLY A 43 -20.89 2.59 17.47
C GLY A 43 -21.20 1.88 16.14
N ASN A 44 -22.12 2.46 15.37
CA ASN A 44 -22.62 1.88 14.12
C ASN A 44 -21.76 2.26 12.89
N TYR A 45 -20.43 2.16 12.99
CA TYR A 45 -19.49 2.56 11.94
C TYR A 45 -19.73 1.86 10.59
N THR A 46 -20.31 0.65 10.59
CA THR A 46 -20.64 -0.12 9.37
C THR A 46 -21.72 0.53 8.52
N ASN A 47 -22.54 1.42 9.08
CA ASN A 47 -23.56 2.14 8.31
C ASN A 47 -22.96 3.11 7.29
N ILE A 48 -21.66 3.41 7.33
CA ILE A 48 -21.02 4.22 6.29
C ILE A 48 -21.16 3.60 4.90
N TYR A 49 -21.22 2.28 4.79
CA TYR A 49 -21.41 1.61 3.50
C TYR A 49 -22.82 1.80 2.91
N LYS A 50 -23.77 2.25 3.73
CA LYS A 50 -25.14 2.59 3.28
C LYS A 50 -25.26 4.04 2.82
N LEU A 51 -24.22 4.84 3.02
CA LEU A 51 -24.20 6.25 2.71
C LEU A 51 -24.18 6.45 1.19
N LYS A 52 -25.14 7.23 0.70
CA LYS A 52 -25.29 7.55 -0.73
C LYS A 52 -24.87 8.96 -1.09
N GLU A 53 -24.78 9.85 -0.10
CA GLU A 53 -24.59 11.29 -0.30
C GLU A 53 -23.70 11.90 0.80
N ILE A 54 -22.64 12.60 0.39
CA ILE A 54 -21.75 13.42 1.23
C ILE A 54 -21.77 14.83 0.65
N CYS A 55 -21.92 15.84 1.51
CA CYS A 55 -22.12 17.23 1.08
C CYS A 55 -23.27 17.30 0.04
N TYR A 56 -22.97 17.77 -1.18
CA TYR A 56 -23.92 17.87 -2.29
C TYR A 56 -23.63 16.85 -3.41
N TYR A 57 -22.86 15.80 -3.11
CA TYR A 57 -22.43 14.81 -4.08
C TYR A 57 -23.01 13.44 -3.79
N ARG A 58 -23.44 12.75 -4.85
CA ARG A 58 -23.75 11.31 -4.79
C ARG A 58 -22.44 10.53 -4.76
N VAL A 59 -22.30 9.65 -3.78
CA VAL A 59 -21.09 8.86 -3.57
C VAL A 59 -21.43 7.38 -3.46
N LYS A 60 -20.43 6.54 -3.74
CA LYS A 60 -20.45 5.11 -3.44
C LYS A 60 -19.32 4.83 -2.47
N VAL A 61 -19.64 4.27 -1.30
CA VAL A 61 -18.64 3.88 -0.31
C VAL A 61 -18.34 2.40 -0.49
N GLU A 62 -17.08 2.07 -0.75
CA GLU A 62 -16.62 0.69 -0.93
C GLU A 62 -15.53 0.34 0.08
N PRO A 63 -15.45 -0.93 0.53
CA PRO A 63 -14.33 -1.41 1.32
C PRO A 63 -12.99 -1.18 0.59
N TYR A 64 -11.95 -0.83 1.33
CA TYR A 64 -10.62 -0.69 0.74
C TYR A 64 -10.06 -2.05 0.31
N HIS A 65 -9.82 -2.20 -1.00
CA HIS A 65 -9.23 -3.41 -1.56
C HIS A 65 -7.70 -3.27 -1.61
N LYS A 66 -7.03 -3.92 -0.65
CA LYS A 66 -5.56 -4.03 -0.68
C LYS A 66 -5.14 -4.84 -1.91
N ARG A 67 -4.14 -4.34 -2.65
CA ARG A 67 -3.51 -5.14 -3.71
C ARG A 67 -2.86 -6.37 -3.08
N LYS A 68 -3.27 -7.58 -3.50
CA LYS A 68 -2.67 -8.86 -3.09
C LYS A 68 -1.30 -9.12 -3.74
N LYS A 69 -0.49 -8.08 -3.97
CA LYS A 69 0.86 -8.28 -4.50
C LYS A 69 1.78 -8.64 -3.35
N ALA A 70 2.46 -9.78 -3.45
CA ALA A 70 3.54 -10.11 -2.55
C ALA A 70 4.60 -9.01 -2.65
N VAL A 71 4.89 -8.38 -1.52
CA VAL A 71 6.01 -7.45 -1.40
C VAL A 71 7.26 -8.28 -1.15
N ILE A 72 8.33 -7.99 -1.88
CA ILE A 72 9.65 -8.56 -1.62
C ILE A 72 10.37 -7.63 -0.65
N CYS A 73 10.85 -8.20 0.46
CA CYS A 73 11.63 -7.49 1.46
C CYS A 73 13.00 -7.11 0.89
N PHE A 74 13.34 -5.82 0.88
CA PHE A 74 14.65 -5.36 0.39
C PHE A 74 15.84 -5.76 1.27
N ASN A 75 15.59 -6.28 2.49
CA ASN A 75 16.65 -6.78 3.36
C ASN A 75 16.95 -8.26 3.05
N CYS A 76 15.98 -9.15 3.24
CA CYS A 76 16.20 -10.60 3.13
C CYS A 76 15.68 -11.24 1.83
N SER A 77 15.13 -10.46 0.90
CA SER A 77 14.49 -10.93 -0.35
C SER A 77 13.29 -11.88 -0.17
N GLY A 78 12.77 -12.02 1.06
CA GLY A 78 11.58 -12.83 1.37
C GLY A 78 10.27 -12.12 1.04
N PHE A 79 9.19 -12.88 0.94
CA PHE A 79 7.86 -12.35 0.57
C PHE A 79 7.05 -11.86 1.79
N TYR A 80 6.01 -11.06 1.50
CA TYR A 80 4.94 -10.63 2.43
C TYR A 80 5.35 -9.76 3.60
N HIS A 81 6.54 -9.16 3.57
CA HIS A 81 6.95 -8.19 4.58
C HIS A 81 7.89 -7.12 4.00
N SER A 82 8.02 -6.00 4.71
CA SER A 82 8.91 -4.90 4.33
C SER A 82 10.23 -4.97 5.09
N ALA A 83 11.28 -4.33 4.55
CA ALA A 83 12.58 -4.26 5.20
C ALA A 83 12.55 -3.52 6.55
N ARG A 84 11.57 -2.62 6.78
CA ARG A 84 11.50 -1.77 7.98
C ARG A 84 11.47 -2.55 9.29
N ASN A 85 10.83 -3.73 9.30
CA ASN A 85 10.68 -4.58 10.47
C ASN A 85 11.29 -5.98 10.22
N CYS A 86 12.30 -6.08 9.35
CA CYS A 86 12.94 -7.34 9.02
C CYS A 86 14.24 -7.49 9.83
N TYR A 87 14.32 -8.51 10.68
CA TYR A 87 15.48 -8.81 11.52
C TYR A 87 16.37 -9.93 10.97
N MET A 88 16.08 -10.41 9.76
CA MET A 88 16.88 -11.45 9.10
C MET A 88 18.20 -10.88 8.57
N HIS A 89 19.20 -11.75 8.38
CA HIS A 89 20.43 -11.36 7.69
C HIS A 89 20.12 -10.83 6.28
N PRO A 90 20.80 -9.77 5.83
CA PRO A 90 20.65 -9.27 4.47
C PRO A 90 20.99 -10.35 3.45
N ARG A 91 20.18 -10.45 2.39
CA ARG A 91 20.45 -11.35 1.26
C ARG A 91 20.33 -10.58 -0.05
N CYS A 92 21.41 -10.59 -0.84
CA CYS A 92 21.47 -9.91 -2.11
C CYS A 92 20.68 -10.66 -3.18
N ILE A 93 19.69 -10.00 -3.81
CA ILE A 93 18.87 -10.62 -4.87
C ILE A 93 19.65 -10.94 -6.15
N LYS A 94 20.84 -10.33 -6.32
CA LYS A 94 21.70 -10.51 -7.51
C LYS A 94 22.59 -11.75 -7.38
N CYS A 95 23.26 -11.92 -6.24
CA CYS A 95 24.30 -12.93 -6.05
C CYS A 95 24.10 -13.87 -4.86
N ASN A 96 22.99 -13.75 -4.13
CA ASN A 96 22.70 -14.51 -2.91
C ASN A 96 23.72 -14.32 -1.76
N GLY A 97 24.58 -13.29 -1.82
CA GLY A 97 25.53 -12.99 -0.75
C GLY A 97 24.89 -12.33 0.47
N GLU A 98 25.56 -12.42 1.62
CA GLU A 98 25.15 -11.84 2.91
C GLU A 98 25.38 -10.32 3.00
N HIS A 99 24.79 -9.57 2.07
CA HIS A 99 24.84 -8.11 2.04
C HIS A 99 23.57 -7.53 1.42
N ALA A 100 23.34 -6.23 1.67
CA ALA A 100 22.24 -5.51 1.03
C ALA A 100 22.49 -5.39 -0.48
N THR A 101 21.45 -5.57 -1.31
CA THR A 101 21.55 -5.51 -2.78
C THR A 101 22.22 -4.21 -3.30
N ARG A 102 22.11 -3.10 -2.56
CA ARG A 102 22.75 -1.82 -2.89
C ARG A 102 24.28 -1.82 -2.78
N GLY A 103 24.84 -2.70 -1.95
CA GLY A 103 26.29 -2.87 -1.77
C GLY A 103 26.88 -4.01 -2.59
N CYS A 104 26.13 -4.56 -3.54
CA CYS A 104 26.61 -5.64 -4.39
C CYS A 104 27.59 -5.13 -5.45
N SER A 105 28.69 -5.85 -5.67
CA SER A 105 29.67 -5.55 -6.73
C SER A 105 29.11 -5.78 -8.14
N ILE A 106 28.09 -6.63 -8.30
CA ILE A 106 27.44 -6.89 -9.59
C ILE A 106 26.57 -5.69 -9.95
N ASN A 107 27.05 -4.88 -10.89
CA ASN A 107 26.31 -3.73 -11.43
C ASN A 107 25.78 -3.99 -12.84
N GLU A 108 26.24 -5.05 -13.49
CA GLU A 108 25.82 -5.45 -14.83
C GLU A 108 24.57 -6.34 -14.82
N LYS A 109 23.96 -6.50 -16.00
CA LYS A 109 22.82 -7.40 -16.19
C LYS A 109 23.29 -8.85 -16.12
N ILE A 110 22.70 -9.64 -15.22
CA ILE A 110 22.97 -11.07 -15.11
C ILE A 110 22.24 -11.77 -16.27
N VAL A 111 22.98 -12.53 -17.09
CA VAL A 111 22.45 -13.24 -18.27
C VAL A 111 21.55 -14.40 -17.84
N GLU A 112 21.98 -15.17 -16.84
CA GLU A 112 21.21 -16.29 -16.26
C GLU A 112 20.95 -16.05 -14.77
N PRO A 113 20.03 -15.15 -14.40
CA PRO A 113 19.76 -14.88 -13.00
C PRO A 113 19.10 -16.10 -12.35
N VAL A 114 19.57 -16.45 -11.15
CA VAL A 114 18.99 -17.50 -10.32
C VAL A 114 18.10 -16.87 -9.27
N CYS A 115 16.89 -17.40 -9.11
CA CYS A 115 15.98 -16.95 -8.08
C CYS A 115 16.53 -17.28 -6.69
N ILE A 116 16.72 -16.26 -5.86
CA ILE A 116 17.20 -16.41 -4.48
C ILE A 116 16.27 -17.26 -3.58
N ASN A 117 15.00 -17.38 -3.92
CA ASN A 117 14.00 -18.07 -3.10
C ASN A 117 13.74 -19.51 -3.54
N CYS A 118 13.85 -19.85 -4.84
CA CYS A 118 13.64 -21.23 -5.33
C CYS A 118 14.85 -21.87 -6.01
N GLY A 119 15.93 -21.13 -6.28
CA GLY A 119 17.12 -21.66 -6.94
C GLY A 119 16.95 -21.91 -8.45
N GLU A 120 15.79 -21.61 -9.02
CA GLU A 120 15.54 -21.79 -10.46
C GLU A 120 16.14 -20.63 -11.26
N LYS A 121 16.66 -20.96 -12.45
CA LYS A 121 17.10 -19.95 -13.43
C LYS A 121 15.88 -19.25 -14.03
N ALA A 122 16.01 -17.96 -14.34
CA ALA A 122 14.98 -17.26 -15.10
C ALA A 122 14.79 -17.92 -16.47
N ILE A 123 13.53 -18.16 -16.84
CA ILE A 123 13.08 -18.67 -18.14
C ILE A 123 13.08 -17.54 -19.16
#